data_AF-A0AA38YKR9-F1
#
_entry.id   AF-A0AA38YKR9-F1
#
_cell.length_a   1.000
_cell.length_b   1.000
_cell.length_c   1.000
_cell.angle_alpha   90.00
_cell.angle_beta   90.00
_cell.angle_gamma   90.00
#
_symmetry.space_group_name_H-M   'P 1'
#
loop_
_entity.id
_entity.type
_entity.pdbx_description
1 polymer ?
#
loop_
_entity_poly.entity_id
_entity_poly.type
_entity_poly.pdbx_seq_one_letter_code
_entity_poly.pdbx_strand_id
1 'polypeptide(L)'
;MSIVPKETIEVIAQSIGISNFSPDVAPALATDVEYRVREIMQEAIKCMRHSKRTILTVDDVDSAVKLRNVEPLYGFTSGGPRQFKKAAGHKDLFYVDDKDVEFKDLIEAPLPKTPLDTGVITHWLAIEGVQPAIPENAPIEALAVPSDNKKSEYKEDGLPVDTKLPVKHVLSRELQLYFDKIKELTLSRSDSILFKEALVSLATDSGIHPLVPYFTYFIADEVTRNLNDFSILFALMRVARSLLQNQQIHIEPYLHQLMPSIITCLAAKRLGSRFSDNHWELRSFTANLVASICKRWGSPFCFI
;
A
#
# COMPACT_ATOMS: atom_id res chain seq x y z
N MET A 1 25.33 17.73 -33.75
CA MET A 1 25.60 19.14 -33.40
C MET A 1 25.63 19.21 -31.89
N SER A 2 26.73 19.68 -31.31
CA SER A 2 26.84 19.82 -29.85
C SER A 2 25.90 20.90 -29.35
N ILE A 3 25.32 20.69 -28.16
CA ILE A 3 24.45 21.68 -27.49
C ILE A 3 25.29 22.80 -26.88
N VAL A 4 26.57 22.54 -26.60
CA VAL A 4 27.49 23.53 -26.02
C VAL A 4 27.93 24.51 -27.11
N PRO A 5 27.72 25.83 -26.93
CA PRO A 5 28.15 26.80 -27.91
C PRO A 5 29.68 26.91 -27.96
N LYS A 6 30.23 26.97 -29.17
CA LYS A 6 31.67 27.16 -29.40
C LYS A 6 32.22 28.43 -28.73
N GLU A 7 31.38 29.45 -28.63
CA GLU A 7 31.69 30.74 -27.99
C GLU A 7 32.07 30.56 -26.51
N THR A 8 31.46 29.61 -25.80
CA THR A 8 31.80 29.34 -24.40
C THR A 8 33.24 28.85 -24.24
N ILE A 9 33.72 28.04 -25.18
CA ILE A 9 35.09 27.52 -25.17
C ILE A 9 36.10 28.63 -25.51
N GLU A 10 35.76 29.48 -26.47
CA GLU A 10 36.57 30.66 -26.83
C GLU A 10 36.72 31.61 -25.63
N VAL A 11 35.64 31.88 -24.90
CA VAL A 11 35.66 32.73 -23.69
C VAL A 11 36.54 32.11 -22.60
N ILE A 12 36.46 30.79 -22.37
CA ILE A 12 37.32 30.11 -21.39
C ILE A 12 38.79 30.17 -21.83
N ALA A 13 39.09 29.96 -23.10
CA ALA A 13 40.46 30.07 -23.63
C ALA A 13 41.05 31.48 -23.45
N GLN A 14 40.25 32.51 -23.70
CA GLN A 14 40.63 33.91 -23.48
C GLN A 14 40.90 34.20 -22.00
N SER A 15 40.15 33.59 -21.07
CA SER A 15 40.37 33.73 -19.63
C SER A 15 41.74 33.18 -19.17
N ILE A 16 42.28 32.20 -19.90
CA ILE A 16 43.60 31.60 -19.68
C ILE A 16 44.70 32.41 -20.41
N GLY A 17 44.34 33.36 -21.27
CA GLY A 17 45.27 34.18 -22.06
C GLY A 17 45.60 33.61 -23.44
N ILE A 18 44.86 32.61 -23.92
CA ILE A 18 45.02 32.04 -25.25
C ILE A 18 44.05 32.76 -26.20
N SER A 19 44.58 33.65 -27.04
CA SER A 19 43.75 34.50 -27.91
C SER A 19 43.38 33.85 -29.24
N ASN A 20 44.24 32.99 -29.80
CA ASN A 20 44.02 32.37 -31.13
C ASN A 20 44.32 30.87 -31.10
N PHE A 21 43.34 30.05 -31.50
CA PHE A 21 43.49 28.62 -31.75
C PHE A 21 42.78 28.24 -33.06
N SER A 22 43.09 27.07 -33.62
CA SER A 22 42.50 26.62 -34.90
C SER A 22 40.98 26.48 -34.79
N PRO A 23 40.20 26.92 -35.81
CA PRO A 23 38.74 26.88 -35.78
C PRO A 23 38.15 25.47 -35.60
N ASP A 24 38.94 24.42 -35.82
CA ASP A 24 38.53 23.03 -35.65
C ASP A 24 38.62 22.52 -34.21
N VAL A 25 39.35 23.22 -33.32
CA VAL A 25 39.59 22.78 -31.93
C VAL A 25 38.36 23.04 -31.05
N ALA A 26 37.72 24.21 -31.17
CA ALA A 26 36.50 24.53 -30.40
C ALA A 26 35.38 23.50 -30.60
N PRO A 27 34.97 23.12 -31.84
CA PRO A 27 33.90 22.16 -32.02
C PRO A 27 34.27 20.75 -31.55
N ALA A 28 35.54 20.34 -31.68
CA ALA A 28 36.01 19.06 -31.18
C ALA A 28 35.95 19.00 -29.64
N LEU A 29 36.44 20.06 -28.97
CA LEU A 29 36.42 20.14 -27.51
C LEU A 29 35.00 20.27 -26.94
N ALA A 30 34.10 21.00 -27.62
CA ALA A 30 32.69 21.08 -27.24
C ALA A 30 32.03 19.70 -27.18
N THR A 31 32.33 18.87 -28.18
CA THR A 31 31.78 17.51 -28.27
C THR A 31 32.30 16.62 -27.14
N ASP A 32 33.59 16.72 -26.79
CA ASP A 32 34.19 15.96 -25.68
C ASP A 32 33.65 16.42 -24.32
N VAL A 33 33.55 17.72 -24.08
CA VAL A 33 32.95 18.28 -22.84
C VAL A 33 31.51 17.81 -22.67
N GLU A 34 30.72 17.86 -23.75
CA GLU A 34 29.34 17.37 -23.70
C GLU A 34 29.27 15.87 -23.36
N TYR A 35 30.18 15.06 -23.92
CA TYR A 35 30.27 13.63 -23.59
C TYR A 35 30.56 13.42 -22.09
N ARG A 36 31.53 14.17 -21.53
CA ARG A 36 31.88 14.10 -20.10
C ARG A 36 30.72 14.54 -19.19
N VAL A 37 30.01 15.61 -19.56
CA VAL A 37 28.83 16.06 -18.80
C VAL A 37 27.74 14.99 -18.82
N ARG A 38 27.45 14.40 -19.97
CA ARG A 38 26.47 13.31 -20.09
C ARG A 38 26.88 12.09 -19.27
N GLU A 39 28.16 11.74 -19.25
CA GLU A 39 28.69 10.63 -18.46
C GLU A 39 28.48 10.84 -16.95
N ILE A 40 28.77 12.04 -16.44
CA ILE A 40 28.55 12.40 -15.02
C ILE A 40 27.05 12.40 -14.70
N MET A 41 26.22 12.97 -15.57
CA MET A 41 24.76 13.00 -15.37
C MET A 41 24.14 11.61 -15.36
N GLN A 42 24.60 10.70 -16.21
CA GLN A 42 24.13 9.31 -16.19
C GLN A 42 24.44 8.62 -14.87
N GLU A 43 25.61 8.88 -14.29
CA GLU A 43 25.99 8.30 -12.99
C GLU A 43 25.18 8.93 -11.85
N ALA A 44 24.96 10.25 -11.88
CA ALA A 44 24.12 10.94 -10.91
C ALA A 44 22.67 10.42 -10.92
N ILE A 45 22.11 10.12 -12.11
CA ILE A 45 20.77 9.51 -12.23
C ILE A 45 20.73 8.11 -11.58
N LYS A 46 21.82 7.32 -11.66
CA LYS A 46 21.90 6.04 -10.96
C LYS A 46 21.89 6.24 -9.44
N CYS A 47 22.69 7.17 -8.92
CA CYS A 47 22.69 7.52 -7.50
C CYS A 47 21.31 7.97 -7.01
N MET A 48 20.61 8.79 -7.80
CA MET A 48 19.24 9.24 -7.51
C MET A 48 18.25 8.07 -7.43
N ARG A 49 18.29 7.15 -8.42
CA ARG A 49 17.43 5.96 -8.44
C ARG A 49 17.72 5.01 -7.28
N HIS A 50 18.98 4.81 -6.93
CA HIS A 50 19.38 4.03 -5.76
C HIS A 50 18.89 4.66 -4.44
N SER A 51 18.78 5.98 -4.41
CA SER A 51 18.20 6.73 -3.29
C SER A 51 16.67 6.72 -3.25
N LYS A 52 15.99 6.02 -4.17
CA LYS A 52 14.52 5.95 -4.30
C LYS A 52 13.84 7.32 -4.50
N ARG A 53 14.56 8.28 -5.11
CA ARG A 53 14.05 9.62 -5.42
C ARG A 53 13.83 9.79 -6.92
N THR A 54 12.94 10.70 -7.29
CA THR A 54 12.67 11.08 -8.70
C THR A 54 13.26 12.43 -9.08
N ILE A 55 13.66 13.23 -8.08
CA ILE A 55 14.28 14.54 -8.24
C ILE A 55 15.79 14.38 -7.99
N LEU A 56 16.59 14.86 -8.94
CA LEU A 56 18.04 14.83 -8.86
C LEU A 56 18.54 15.97 -7.97
N THR A 57 19.37 15.63 -7.00
CA THR A 57 19.93 16.59 -6.03
C THR A 57 21.43 16.78 -6.23
N VAL A 58 21.98 17.85 -5.64
CA VAL A 58 23.42 18.16 -5.71
C VAL A 58 24.26 17.01 -5.15
N ASP A 59 23.79 16.38 -4.07
CA ASP A 59 24.47 15.24 -3.43
C ASP A 59 24.63 14.03 -4.37
N ASP A 60 23.68 13.84 -5.30
CA ASP A 60 23.75 12.77 -6.29
C ASP A 60 24.85 13.05 -7.32
N VAL A 61 25.03 14.32 -7.70
CA VAL A 61 26.10 14.77 -8.61
C VAL A 61 27.46 14.71 -7.92
N ASP A 62 27.56 15.13 -6.66
CA ASP A 62 28.80 15.03 -5.88
C ASP A 62 29.24 13.57 -5.71
N SER A 63 28.28 12.67 -5.50
CA SER A 63 28.55 11.23 -5.44
C SER A 63 29.05 10.69 -6.79
N ALA A 64 28.47 11.14 -7.90
CA ALA A 64 28.89 10.78 -9.25
C ALA A 64 30.31 11.29 -9.59
N VAL A 65 30.62 12.53 -9.23
CA VAL A 65 31.94 13.16 -9.41
C VAL A 65 33.01 12.38 -8.64
N LYS A 66 32.72 12.03 -7.37
CA LYS A 66 33.60 11.19 -6.54
C LYS A 66 33.82 9.82 -7.16
N LEU A 67 32.78 9.16 -7.69
CA LEU A 67 32.91 7.85 -8.34
C LEU A 67 33.81 7.89 -9.58
N ARG A 68 33.81 9.02 -10.29
CA ARG A 68 34.64 9.25 -11.49
C ARG A 68 36.03 9.79 -11.18
N ASN A 69 36.42 9.90 -9.91
CA ASN A 69 37.69 10.46 -9.45
C ASN A 69 37.94 11.88 -9.98
N VAL A 70 36.86 12.66 -10.16
CA VAL A 70 36.94 14.07 -10.49
C VAL A 70 36.99 14.87 -9.19
N GLU A 71 37.67 16.02 -9.21
CA GLU A 71 37.77 16.89 -8.05
C GLU A 71 36.37 17.35 -7.58
N PRO A 72 36.08 17.28 -6.26
CA PRO A 72 34.78 17.67 -5.73
C PRO A 72 34.53 19.17 -5.87
N LEU A 73 33.31 19.54 -6.25
CA LEU A 73 32.88 20.92 -6.40
C LEU A 73 32.26 21.42 -5.09
N TYR A 74 32.89 22.39 -4.45
CA TYR A 74 32.42 22.95 -3.17
C TYR A 74 31.48 24.15 -3.36
N GLY A 75 30.65 24.40 -2.35
CA GLY A 75 29.78 25.59 -2.28
C GLY A 75 28.37 25.43 -2.85
N PHE A 76 27.96 24.21 -3.22
CA PHE A 76 26.63 23.93 -3.79
C PHE A 76 25.61 23.37 -2.80
N THR A 77 25.96 23.26 -1.52
CA THR A 77 25.10 22.73 -0.44
C THR A 77 24.25 23.81 0.26
N SER A 78 24.47 25.10 -0.04
CA SER A 78 23.74 26.20 0.61
C SER A 78 22.26 26.20 0.18
N GLY A 79 21.36 26.35 1.16
CA GLY A 79 19.91 26.15 1.02
C GLY A 79 19.13 27.20 0.21
N GLY A 80 19.82 28.10 -0.51
CA GLY A 80 19.20 29.15 -1.31
C GLY A 80 19.35 28.90 -2.82
N PRO A 81 18.31 29.17 -3.64
CA PRO A 81 18.45 29.14 -5.10
C PRO A 81 19.43 30.23 -5.55
N ARG A 82 20.47 29.87 -6.31
CA ARG A 82 21.37 30.85 -6.93
C ARG A 82 20.62 31.64 -8.00
N GLN A 83 20.72 32.96 -7.96
CA GLN A 83 20.09 33.84 -8.94
C GLN A 83 21.11 34.28 -9.99
N PHE A 84 20.91 33.84 -11.23
CA PHE A 84 21.69 34.32 -12.37
C PHE A 84 21.11 35.65 -12.87
N LYS A 85 21.93 36.71 -12.90
CA LYS A 85 21.55 38.02 -13.43
C LYS A 85 22.25 38.28 -14.77
N LYS A 86 21.56 38.98 -15.67
CA LYS A 86 22.13 39.41 -16.95
C LYS A 86 23.00 40.65 -16.73
N ALA A 87 24.17 40.68 -17.35
CA ALA A 87 25.03 41.86 -17.35
C ALA A 87 24.41 43.00 -18.16
N ALA A 88 24.47 44.23 -17.65
CA ALA A 88 23.95 45.39 -18.36
C ALA A 88 24.80 45.64 -19.63
N GLY A 89 24.14 45.67 -20.80
CA GLY A 89 24.79 45.95 -22.09
C GLY A 89 25.13 44.73 -22.96
N HIS A 90 25.03 43.50 -22.44
CA HIS A 90 25.27 42.27 -23.20
C HIS A 90 24.07 41.31 -23.09
N LYS A 91 23.59 40.78 -24.22
CA LYS A 91 22.40 39.91 -24.25
C LYS A 91 22.66 38.49 -23.71
N ASP A 92 23.90 38.04 -23.84
CA ASP A 92 24.29 36.63 -23.65
C ASP A 92 25.25 36.41 -22.48
N LEU A 93 25.56 37.48 -21.72
CA LEU A 93 26.44 37.40 -20.55
C LEU A 93 25.63 37.37 -19.26
N PHE A 94 25.85 36.32 -18.47
CA PHE A 94 25.22 36.11 -17.17
C PHE A 94 26.29 36.06 -16.08
N TYR A 95 25.99 36.61 -14.92
CA TYR A 95 26.82 36.50 -13.73
C TYR A 95 25.98 36.01 -12.54
N VAL A 96 26.66 35.44 -11.55
CA VAL A 96 26.06 35.04 -10.28
C VAL A 96 26.06 36.26 -9.36
N ASP A 97 24.86 36.66 -8.90
CA ASP A 97 24.72 37.77 -7.96
C ASP A 97 24.99 37.27 -6.54
N ASP A 98 26.25 37.36 -6.11
CA ASP A 98 26.66 37.06 -4.75
C ASP A 98 26.75 38.36 -3.96
N LYS A 99 25.88 38.50 -2.95
CA LYS A 99 25.88 39.65 -2.04
C LYS A 99 26.82 39.35 -0.87
N ASP A 100 27.70 40.29 -0.58
CA ASP A 100 28.51 40.24 0.62
C ASP A 100 27.60 40.33 1.86
N VAL A 101 27.82 39.44 2.82
CA VAL A 101 27.09 39.38 4.09
C VAL A 101 28.07 39.65 5.22
N GLU A 102 27.70 40.51 6.17
CA GLU A 102 28.54 40.79 7.33
C GLU A 102 28.56 39.59 8.28
N PHE A 103 29.73 39.30 8.87
CA PHE A 103 29.88 38.17 9.79
C PHE A 103 28.99 38.28 11.04
N LYS A 104 28.65 39.51 11.47
CA LYS A 104 27.78 39.75 12.62
C LYS A 104 26.38 39.20 12.37
N ASP A 105 25.84 39.47 11.18
CA ASP A 105 24.51 39.02 10.77
C ASP A 105 24.42 37.49 10.72
N LEU A 106 25.52 36.81 10.35
CA LEU A 106 25.60 35.35 10.33
C LEU A 106 25.62 34.74 11.74
N ILE A 107 26.28 35.39 12.70
CA ILE A 107 26.37 34.91 14.09
C ILE A 107 25.05 35.15 14.83
N GLU A 108 24.37 36.26 14.56
CA GLU A 108 23.09 36.62 15.17
C GLU A 108 21.89 35.92 14.51
N ALA A 109 22.10 35.22 13.40
CA ALA A 109 21.04 34.51 12.70
C ALA A 109 20.40 33.41 13.59
N PRO A 110 19.06 33.38 13.69
CA PRO A 110 18.38 32.38 14.50
C PRO A 110 18.57 30.97 13.92
N LEU A 111 18.70 29.99 14.81
CA LEU A 111 18.81 28.59 14.42
C LEU A 111 17.53 28.11 13.69
N PRO A 112 17.65 27.30 12.64
CA PRO A 112 16.50 26.73 11.96
C PRO A 112 15.74 25.79 12.90
N LYS A 113 14.41 25.72 12.71
CA LYS A 113 13.57 24.78 13.46
C LYS A 113 13.89 23.35 13.03
N THR A 114 14.08 22.47 14.00
CA THR A 114 14.30 21.05 13.75
C THR A 114 13.00 20.37 13.34
N PRO A 115 13.00 19.53 12.29
CA PRO A 115 11.84 18.71 11.96
C PRO A 115 11.54 17.69 13.06
N LEU A 116 10.31 17.17 13.09
CA LEU A 116 9.94 16.05 13.95
C LEU A 116 10.65 14.77 13.49
N ASP A 117 10.85 13.84 14.43
CA ASP A 117 11.45 12.54 14.13
C ASP A 117 10.54 11.69 13.23
N THR A 118 11.13 10.76 12.50
CA THR A 118 10.41 9.89 11.56
C THR A 118 9.54 8.88 12.31
N GLY A 119 8.22 8.92 12.08
CA GLY A 119 7.26 7.92 12.57
C GLY A 119 6.63 7.14 11.42
N VAL A 120 6.26 5.88 11.66
CA VAL A 120 5.51 5.05 10.71
C VAL A 120 4.07 4.95 11.15
N ILE A 121 3.14 5.31 10.27
CA ILE A 121 1.69 5.19 10.49
C ILE A 121 1.17 4.16 9.49
N THR A 122 0.53 3.10 9.99
CA THR A 122 -0.04 2.03 9.18
C THR A 122 -1.55 2.21 9.04
N HIS A 123 -2.07 2.08 7.83
CA HIS A 123 -3.49 2.07 7.54
C HIS A 123 -3.82 0.99 6.51
N TRP A 124 -5.10 0.64 6.37
CA TRP A 124 -5.56 -0.32 5.38
C TRP A 124 -5.65 0.32 4.00
N LEU A 125 -4.77 -0.09 3.09
CA LEU A 125 -4.83 0.34 1.69
C LEU A 125 -5.96 -0.37 0.92
N ALA A 126 -6.14 -1.67 1.16
CA ALA A 126 -7.17 -2.47 0.49
C ALA A 126 -7.68 -3.60 1.38
N ILE A 127 -8.98 -3.85 1.33
CA ILE A 127 -9.65 -5.01 1.93
C ILE A 127 -10.38 -5.72 0.79
N GLU A 128 -10.06 -6.99 0.52
CA GLU A 128 -10.65 -7.76 -0.59
C GLU A 128 -10.53 -7.08 -1.97
N GLY A 129 -9.43 -6.34 -2.19
CA GLY A 129 -9.18 -5.62 -3.44
C GLY A 129 -9.96 -4.31 -3.59
N VAL A 130 -10.76 -3.92 -2.59
CA VAL A 130 -11.45 -2.62 -2.54
C VAL A 130 -10.71 -1.70 -1.58
N GLN A 131 -10.41 -0.48 -2.03
CA GLN A 131 -9.78 0.54 -1.20
C GLN A 131 -10.82 1.17 -0.25
N PRO A 132 -10.63 1.09 1.08
CA PRO A 132 -11.51 1.76 2.03
C PRO A 132 -11.44 3.28 1.88
N ALA A 133 -12.58 3.96 2.01
CA ALA A 133 -12.67 5.43 1.96
C ALA A 133 -12.26 6.07 3.30
N ILE A 134 -10.97 5.96 3.63
CA ILE A 134 -10.35 6.55 4.82
C ILE A 134 -9.58 7.81 4.36
N PRO A 135 -9.49 8.90 5.14
CA PRO A 135 -8.76 10.13 4.76
C PRO A 135 -7.35 9.93 4.17
N GLU A 136 -6.60 8.90 4.59
CA GLU A 136 -5.27 8.59 4.06
C GLU A 136 -5.29 7.97 2.66
N ASN A 137 -6.41 7.39 2.24
CA ASN A 137 -6.60 6.76 0.95
C ASN A 137 -7.15 7.77 -0.07
N ALA A 138 -6.36 8.10 -1.09
CA ALA A 138 -6.82 8.95 -2.19
C ALA A 138 -7.98 8.27 -2.95
N PRO A 139 -9.05 9.00 -3.32
CA PRO A 139 -10.10 8.46 -4.18
C PRO A 139 -9.49 8.07 -5.54
N ILE A 140 -9.89 6.93 -6.09
CA ILE A 140 -9.36 6.36 -7.34
C ILE A 140 -9.47 7.36 -8.51
N GLU A 141 -10.47 8.24 -8.47
CA GLU A 141 -10.70 9.31 -9.42
C GLU A 141 -9.57 10.38 -9.43
N ALA A 142 -8.88 10.57 -8.30
CA ALA A 142 -7.75 11.50 -8.19
C ALA A 142 -6.41 10.92 -8.70
N LEU A 143 -6.35 9.60 -8.95
CA LEU A 143 -5.17 8.93 -9.53
C LEU A 143 -5.25 8.82 -11.05
N ALA A 144 -6.43 9.04 -11.63
CA ALA A 144 -6.54 9.28 -13.07
C ALA A 144 -5.80 10.59 -13.37
N VAL A 145 -4.71 10.48 -14.14
CA VAL A 145 -3.97 11.62 -14.70
C VAL A 145 -4.97 12.70 -15.12
N PRO A 146 -4.80 13.98 -14.71
CA PRO A 146 -5.76 15.01 -15.07
C PRO A 146 -5.81 15.11 -16.59
N SER A 147 -6.88 14.59 -17.17
CA SER A 147 -7.33 14.97 -18.49
C SER A 147 -7.97 16.34 -18.31
N ASP A 148 -7.48 17.30 -19.11
CA ASP A 148 -7.98 18.66 -19.12
C ASP A 148 -9.52 18.70 -19.10
N ASN A 149 -10.05 19.53 -18.19
CA ASN A 149 -11.44 19.92 -18.02
C ASN A 149 -12.42 18.86 -17.46
N LYS A 150 -12.71 18.96 -16.15
CA LYS A 150 -14.06 19.29 -15.66
C LYS A 150 -14.07 19.70 -14.19
N LYS A 151 -14.95 20.65 -13.91
CA LYS A 151 -15.13 21.41 -12.67
C LYS A 151 -15.57 20.54 -11.50
N SER A 152 -15.12 20.95 -10.33
CA SER A 152 -15.53 20.55 -8.99
C SER A 152 -16.97 20.89 -8.66
N GLU A 153 -17.66 19.98 -7.97
CA GLU A 153 -18.70 20.30 -6.99
C GLU A 153 -18.54 19.33 -5.81
N TYR A 154 -18.01 19.84 -4.69
CA TYR A 154 -18.07 19.18 -3.40
C TYR A 154 -19.44 19.46 -2.79
N LYS A 155 -20.20 18.41 -2.46
CA LYS A 155 -21.23 18.46 -1.42
C LYS A 155 -20.77 17.60 -0.26
N GLU A 156 -20.58 18.24 0.89
CA GLU A 156 -20.65 17.60 2.19
C GLU A 156 -22.02 16.93 2.33
N ASP A 157 -22.03 15.62 2.50
CA ASP A 157 -23.09 14.94 3.23
C ASP A 157 -22.47 13.69 3.87
N GLY A 158 -22.58 13.59 5.19
CA GLY A 158 -22.08 12.47 5.96
C GLY A 158 -22.70 11.17 5.45
N LEU A 159 -21.88 10.35 4.78
CA LEU A 159 -22.33 9.04 4.33
C LEU A 159 -22.12 8.02 5.45
N PRO A 160 -23.14 7.23 5.82
CA PRO A 160 -22.92 6.05 6.63
C PRO A 160 -21.95 5.14 5.89
N VAL A 161 -21.10 4.45 6.65
CA VAL A 161 -20.28 3.33 6.15
C VAL A 161 -21.25 2.30 5.58
N ASP A 162 -21.59 2.46 4.31
CA ASP A 162 -22.41 1.52 3.57
C ASP A 162 -21.45 0.40 3.16
N THR A 163 -21.22 -0.50 4.11
CA THR A 163 -20.67 -1.83 3.88
C THR A 163 -21.67 -2.57 2.99
N LYS A 164 -21.75 -2.19 1.70
CA LYS A 164 -22.49 -2.95 0.69
C LYS A 164 -21.80 -4.29 0.53
N LEU A 165 -22.23 -5.27 1.32
CA LEU A 165 -21.99 -6.68 1.06
C LEU A 165 -22.92 -7.12 -0.08
N PRO A 166 -22.44 -7.88 -1.08
CA PRO A 166 -21.12 -7.80 -1.67
C PRO A 166 -21.21 -7.55 -3.18
N VAL A 167 -20.09 -7.10 -3.76
CA VAL A 167 -19.74 -7.38 -5.16
C VAL A 167 -20.24 -8.79 -5.48
N LYS A 168 -21.04 -8.97 -6.53
CA LYS A 168 -21.35 -10.31 -7.05
C LYS A 168 -20.00 -10.95 -7.34
N HIS A 169 -19.46 -11.72 -6.39
CA HIS A 169 -18.24 -12.45 -6.62
C HIS A 169 -18.50 -13.24 -7.90
N VAL A 170 -17.59 -13.13 -8.86
CA VAL A 170 -17.66 -13.96 -10.06
C VAL A 170 -17.26 -15.36 -9.59
N LEU A 171 -18.20 -16.07 -8.96
CA LEU A 171 -17.99 -17.45 -8.60
C LEU A 171 -17.95 -18.25 -9.89
N SER A 172 -16.88 -19.00 -10.08
CA SER A 172 -16.84 -20.04 -11.09
C SER A 172 -17.96 -21.06 -10.82
N ARG A 173 -18.48 -21.66 -11.89
CA ARG A 173 -19.44 -22.76 -11.83
C ARG A 173 -18.97 -23.88 -10.91
N GLU A 174 -17.67 -24.18 -10.91
CA GLU A 174 -17.09 -25.23 -10.06
C GLU A 174 -17.14 -24.87 -8.57
N LEU A 175 -16.93 -23.60 -8.21
CA LEU A 175 -17.03 -23.16 -6.81
C LEU A 175 -18.48 -23.18 -6.31
N GLN A 176 -19.44 -22.88 -7.19
CA GLN A 176 -20.86 -23.00 -6.86
C GLN A 176 -21.26 -24.46 -6.62
N LEU A 177 -20.83 -25.38 -7.51
CA LEU A 177 -21.08 -26.81 -7.33
C LEU A 177 -20.41 -27.34 -6.05
N TYR A 178 -19.22 -26.87 -5.72
CA TYR A 178 -18.53 -27.20 -4.47
C TYR A 178 -19.33 -26.72 -3.25
N PHE A 179 -19.80 -25.48 -3.26
CA PHE A 179 -20.62 -24.91 -2.19
C PHE A 179 -21.94 -25.67 -2.02
N ASP A 180 -22.65 -25.92 -3.12
CA ASP A 180 -23.90 -26.67 -3.11
C ASP A 180 -23.70 -28.08 -2.56
N LYS A 181 -22.56 -28.71 -2.89
CA LYS A 181 -22.25 -30.04 -2.38
C LYS A 181 -22.01 -30.05 -0.88
N ILE A 182 -21.28 -29.07 -0.34
CA ILE A 182 -21.07 -28.94 1.11
C ILE A 182 -22.39 -28.63 1.83
N LYS A 183 -23.22 -27.75 1.25
CA LYS A 183 -24.54 -27.43 1.79
C LYS A 183 -25.43 -28.67 1.88
N GLU A 184 -25.51 -29.46 0.81
CA GLU A 184 -26.26 -30.71 0.77
C GLU A 184 -25.77 -31.70 1.85
N LEU A 185 -24.45 -31.88 1.97
CA LEU A 185 -23.86 -32.78 2.96
C LEU A 185 -24.13 -32.32 4.40
N THR A 186 -24.12 -31.01 4.64
CA THR A 186 -24.38 -30.43 5.97
C THR A 186 -25.83 -30.63 6.42
N LEU A 187 -26.80 -30.50 5.49
CA LEU A 187 -28.23 -30.59 5.80
C LEU A 187 -28.79 -32.01 5.79
N SER A 188 -28.24 -32.92 4.97
CA SER A 188 -28.82 -34.25 4.75
C SER A 188 -28.02 -35.41 5.35
N ARG A 189 -26.70 -35.26 5.57
CA ARG A 189 -25.78 -36.37 5.91
C ARG A 189 -24.65 -35.95 6.86
N SER A 190 -25.01 -35.39 8.01
CA SER A 190 -24.07 -34.88 9.04
C SER A 190 -23.11 -35.92 9.64
N ASP A 191 -23.45 -37.21 9.56
CA ASP A 191 -22.62 -38.31 10.09
C ASP A 191 -21.87 -39.12 9.01
N SER A 192 -21.96 -38.72 7.74
CA SER A 192 -21.30 -39.45 6.66
C SER A 192 -19.78 -39.26 6.66
N ILE A 193 -19.05 -40.29 6.21
CA ILE A 193 -17.60 -40.23 5.95
C ILE A 193 -17.28 -39.09 4.97
N LEU A 194 -18.14 -38.87 3.98
CA LEU A 194 -18.02 -37.79 3.00
C LEU A 194 -18.06 -36.40 3.63
N PHE A 195 -18.83 -36.23 4.72
CA PHE A 195 -18.86 -34.96 5.44
C PHE A 195 -17.55 -34.71 6.18
N LYS A 196 -16.93 -35.75 6.76
CA LYS A 196 -15.61 -35.62 7.40
C LYS A 196 -14.52 -35.27 6.39
N GLU A 197 -14.53 -35.88 5.21
CA GLU A 197 -13.60 -35.54 4.13
C GLU A 197 -13.82 -34.10 3.63
N ALA A 198 -15.07 -33.67 3.47
CA ALA A 198 -15.40 -32.29 3.11
C ALA A 198 -14.90 -31.27 4.16
N LEU A 199 -14.99 -31.58 5.45
CA LEU A 199 -14.46 -30.73 6.51
C LEU A 199 -12.93 -30.61 6.46
N VAL A 200 -12.22 -31.69 6.11
CA VAL A 200 -10.77 -31.67 5.93
C VAL A 200 -10.40 -30.82 4.72
N SER A 201 -11.08 -31.01 3.59
CA SER A 201 -10.93 -30.16 2.39
C SER A 201 -11.11 -28.68 2.74
N LEU A 202 -12.16 -28.32 3.48
CA LEU A 202 -12.39 -26.93 3.89
C LEU A 202 -11.29 -26.35 4.81
N ALA A 203 -10.62 -27.21 5.58
CA ALA A 203 -9.52 -26.80 6.45
C ALA A 203 -8.17 -26.65 5.69
N THR A 204 -7.99 -27.36 4.56
CA THR A 204 -6.73 -27.41 3.82
C THR A 204 -6.70 -26.57 2.54
N ASP A 205 -7.87 -26.30 1.95
CA ASP A 205 -7.94 -25.71 0.61
C ASP A 205 -7.72 -24.18 0.66
N SER A 206 -6.91 -23.66 -0.25
CA SER A 206 -6.57 -22.23 -0.38
C SER A 206 -7.56 -21.46 -1.26
N GLY A 207 -8.21 -22.13 -2.21
CA GLY A 207 -9.07 -21.50 -3.23
C GLY A 207 -10.48 -21.13 -2.76
N ILE A 208 -10.80 -21.37 -1.50
CA ILE A 208 -12.16 -21.18 -0.94
C ILE A 208 -12.40 -19.77 -0.40
N HIS A 209 -11.40 -18.88 -0.46
CA HIS A 209 -11.51 -17.50 0.03
C HIS A 209 -12.75 -16.75 -0.52
N PRO A 210 -13.09 -16.82 -1.83
CA PRO A 210 -14.30 -16.17 -2.37
C PRO A 210 -15.63 -16.76 -1.85
N LEU A 211 -15.60 -17.97 -1.28
CA LEU A 211 -16.77 -18.66 -0.73
C LEU A 211 -17.02 -18.33 0.74
N VAL A 212 -16.04 -17.78 1.45
CA VAL A 212 -16.11 -17.49 2.88
C VAL A 212 -17.32 -16.62 3.25
N PRO A 213 -17.65 -15.51 2.53
CA PRO A 213 -18.83 -14.70 2.84
C PRO A 213 -20.14 -15.48 2.71
N TYR A 214 -20.20 -16.41 1.74
CA TYR A 214 -21.37 -17.24 1.51
C TYR A 214 -21.52 -18.31 2.59
N PHE A 215 -20.41 -18.89 3.04
CA PHE A 215 -20.41 -19.82 4.17
C PHE A 215 -20.79 -19.14 5.48
N THR A 216 -20.28 -17.94 5.77
CA THR A 216 -20.65 -17.22 7.01
C THR A 216 -22.12 -16.82 7.02
N TYR A 217 -22.64 -16.35 5.88
CA TYR A 217 -24.08 -16.08 5.72
C TYR A 217 -24.92 -17.36 5.86
N PHE A 218 -24.53 -18.44 5.19
CA PHE A 218 -25.21 -19.73 5.28
C PHE A 218 -25.24 -20.26 6.72
N ILE A 219 -24.13 -20.20 7.45
CA ILE A 219 -24.08 -20.60 8.86
C ILE A 219 -25.01 -19.74 9.70
N ALA A 220 -25.01 -18.41 9.51
CA ALA A 220 -25.88 -17.52 10.28
C ALA A 220 -27.38 -17.79 10.01
N ASP A 221 -27.77 -17.94 8.74
CA ASP A 221 -29.15 -18.20 8.34
C ASP A 221 -29.64 -19.57 8.85
N GLU A 222 -28.86 -20.63 8.66
CA GLU A 222 -29.24 -21.98 9.12
C GLU A 222 -29.29 -22.10 10.64
N VAL A 223 -28.37 -21.46 11.38
CA VAL A 223 -28.41 -21.43 12.84
C VAL A 223 -29.70 -20.79 13.34
N THR A 224 -30.18 -19.72 12.69
CA THR A 224 -31.43 -19.05 13.10
C THR A 224 -32.68 -19.84 12.73
N ARG A 225 -32.68 -20.54 11.58
CA ARG A 225 -33.83 -21.33 11.10
C ARG A 225 -33.97 -22.67 11.82
N ASN A 226 -32.86 -23.35 12.11
CA ASN A 226 -32.82 -24.74 12.56
C ASN A 226 -32.35 -24.90 14.01
N LEU A 227 -32.85 -24.06 14.93
CA LEU A 227 -32.55 -24.17 16.38
C LEU A 227 -33.10 -25.46 17.04
N ASN A 228 -34.02 -26.14 16.36
CA ASN A 228 -34.70 -27.33 16.87
C ASN A 228 -34.01 -28.65 16.48
N ASP A 229 -33.13 -28.64 15.48
CA ASP A 229 -32.40 -29.83 15.04
C ASP A 229 -30.95 -29.77 15.52
N PHE A 230 -30.66 -30.62 16.50
CA PHE A 230 -29.33 -30.71 17.10
C PHE A 230 -28.26 -31.19 16.11
N SER A 231 -28.62 -32.09 15.18
CA SER A 231 -27.66 -32.73 14.28
C SER A 231 -27.10 -31.75 13.25
N ILE A 232 -27.95 -30.88 12.71
CA ILE A 232 -27.59 -29.83 11.76
C ILE A 232 -26.74 -28.77 12.47
N LEU A 233 -27.14 -28.36 13.68
CA LEU A 233 -26.41 -27.35 14.44
C LEU A 233 -24.98 -27.81 14.78
N PHE A 234 -24.82 -29.08 15.14
CA PHE A 234 -23.51 -29.67 15.38
C PHE A 234 -22.67 -29.72 14.11
N ALA A 235 -23.27 -30.06 12.96
CA ALA A 235 -22.60 -30.04 11.66
C ALA A 235 -22.13 -28.63 11.27
N LEU A 236 -22.97 -27.61 11.45
CA LEU A 236 -22.63 -26.20 11.18
C LEU A 236 -21.47 -25.70 12.04
N MET A 237 -21.44 -26.08 13.33
CA MET A 237 -20.32 -25.72 14.20
C MET A 237 -19.02 -26.45 13.82
N ARG A 238 -19.10 -27.69 13.28
CA ARG A 238 -17.94 -28.38 12.70
C ARG A 238 -17.41 -27.66 11.45
N VAL A 239 -18.31 -27.17 10.57
CA VAL A 239 -17.94 -26.36 9.38
C VAL A 239 -17.31 -25.04 9.80
N ALA A 240 -17.87 -24.35 10.79
CA ALA A 240 -17.29 -23.13 11.34
C ALA A 240 -15.87 -23.38 11.89
N ARG A 241 -15.66 -24.52 12.57
CA ARG A 241 -14.34 -24.92 13.06
C ARG A 241 -13.34 -25.17 11.94
N SER A 242 -13.69 -25.90 10.89
CA SER A 242 -12.75 -26.17 9.79
C SER A 242 -12.37 -24.89 9.05
N LEU A 243 -13.33 -23.98 8.84
CA LEU A 243 -13.02 -22.64 8.32
C LEU A 243 -12.02 -21.91 9.23
N LEU A 244 -12.30 -21.83 10.53
CA LEU A 244 -11.45 -21.11 11.50
C LEU A 244 -10.07 -21.76 11.71
N GLN A 245 -9.89 -23.03 11.37
CA GLN A 245 -8.60 -23.72 11.42
C GLN A 245 -7.72 -23.41 10.21
N ASN A 246 -8.31 -23.02 9.08
CA ASN A 246 -7.57 -22.72 7.88
C ASN A 246 -6.67 -21.49 8.11
N GLN A 247 -5.37 -21.63 7.78
CA GLN A 247 -4.39 -20.55 7.90
C GLN A 247 -4.29 -19.71 6.62
N GLN A 248 -4.77 -20.23 5.51
CA GLN A 248 -4.67 -19.60 4.19
C GLN A 248 -5.80 -18.59 3.94
N ILE A 249 -6.83 -18.60 4.79
CA ILE A 249 -7.99 -17.71 4.66
C ILE A 249 -7.88 -16.56 5.67
N HIS A 250 -8.04 -15.33 5.17
CA HIS A 250 -8.21 -14.15 6.01
C HIS A 250 -9.68 -14.03 6.47
N ILE A 251 -10.03 -14.72 7.56
CA ILE A 251 -11.40 -14.74 8.11
C ILE A 251 -11.69 -13.48 8.95
N GLU A 252 -10.65 -12.72 9.29
CA GLU A 252 -10.70 -11.54 10.16
C GLU A 252 -11.86 -10.57 9.82
N PRO A 253 -12.13 -10.20 8.56
CA PRO A 253 -13.22 -9.28 8.23
C PRO A 253 -14.59 -9.85 8.53
N TYR A 254 -14.76 -11.18 8.55
CA TYR A 254 -16.06 -11.85 8.71
C TYR A 254 -16.30 -12.38 10.13
N LEU A 255 -15.31 -12.27 11.02
CA LEU A 255 -15.45 -12.74 12.41
C LEU A 255 -16.63 -12.07 13.12
N HIS A 256 -16.84 -10.77 12.90
CA HIS A 256 -17.95 -10.03 13.51
C HIS A 256 -19.33 -10.59 13.09
N GLN A 257 -19.46 -11.14 11.89
CA GLN A 257 -20.70 -11.74 11.40
C GLN A 257 -20.87 -13.20 11.87
N LEU A 258 -19.78 -13.95 12.05
CA LEU A 258 -19.81 -15.35 12.47
C LEU A 258 -19.99 -15.50 14.00
N MET A 259 -19.42 -14.58 14.79
CA MET A 259 -19.44 -14.63 16.26
C MET A 259 -20.85 -14.65 16.86
N PRO A 260 -21.81 -13.80 16.43
CA PRO A 260 -23.19 -13.86 16.93
C PRO A 260 -23.85 -15.23 16.74
N SER A 261 -23.59 -15.89 15.60
CA SER A 261 -24.13 -17.23 15.31
C SER A 261 -23.57 -18.27 16.27
N ILE A 262 -22.25 -18.25 16.53
CA ILE A 262 -21.59 -19.16 17.47
C ILE A 262 -22.05 -18.90 18.91
N ILE A 263 -22.15 -17.63 19.32
CA ILE A 263 -22.63 -17.24 20.66
C ILE A 263 -24.10 -17.63 20.83
N THR A 264 -24.93 -17.49 19.80
CA THR A 264 -26.34 -17.94 19.84
C THR A 264 -26.42 -19.44 20.10
N CYS A 265 -25.56 -20.25 19.46
CA CYS A 265 -25.49 -21.69 19.73
C CYS A 265 -25.04 -22.02 21.17
N LEU A 266 -24.26 -21.15 21.80
CA LEU A 266 -23.83 -21.30 23.19
C LEU A 266 -24.92 -20.88 24.19
N ALA A 267 -25.53 -19.71 23.96
CA ALA A 267 -26.42 -19.03 24.90
C ALA A 267 -27.92 -19.26 24.66
N ALA A 268 -28.30 -19.98 23.60
CA ALA A 268 -29.71 -20.21 23.29
C ALA A 268 -30.45 -20.89 24.45
N LYS A 269 -31.65 -20.37 24.73
CA LYS A 269 -32.53 -20.79 25.83
C LYS A 269 -33.09 -22.20 25.64
N ARG A 270 -33.37 -22.59 24.39
CA ARG A 270 -33.87 -23.92 24.00
C ARG A 270 -33.08 -24.36 22.77
N LEU A 271 -32.33 -25.45 22.90
CA LEU A 271 -31.70 -26.13 21.78
C LEU A 271 -32.30 -27.52 21.71
N GLY A 272 -32.84 -27.89 20.56
CA GLY A 272 -33.50 -29.18 20.38
C GLY A 272 -34.96 -29.20 20.86
N SER A 273 -35.71 -30.13 20.30
CA SER A 273 -37.12 -30.38 20.65
C SER A 273 -37.30 -31.48 21.69
N ARG A 274 -36.28 -32.32 21.93
CA ARG A 274 -36.36 -33.49 22.81
C ARG A 274 -35.51 -33.31 24.06
N PHE A 275 -36.03 -33.75 25.21
CA PHE A 275 -35.32 -33.75 26.49
C PHE A 275 -34.11 -34.70 26.53
N SER A 276 -34.00 -35.62 25.56
CA SER A 276 -32.91 -36.59 25.43
C SER A 276 -31.69 -36.07 24.66
N ASP A 277 -31.75 -34.86 24.12
CA ASP A 277 -30.69 -34.36 23.24
C ASP A 277 -29.50 -33.85 24.08
N ASN A 278 -28.28 -34.24 23.68
CA ASN A 278 -27.01 -33.89 24.33
C ASN A 278 -26.60 -32.43 24.05
N HIS A 279 -27.47 -31.48 24.38
CA HIS A 279 -27.26 -30.05 24.20
C HIS A 279 -26.01 -29.53 24.94
N TRP A 280 -25.57 -30.22 26.00
CA TRP A 280 -24.33 -29.91 26.72
C TRP A 280 -23.07 -30.11 25.89
N GLU A 281 -23.04 -31.12 25.02
CA GLU A 281 -21.88 -31.42 24.17
C GLU A 281 -21.70 -30.35 23.09
N LEU A 282 -22.80 -29.88 22.51
CA LEU A 282 -22.75 -28.77 21.57
C LEU A 282 -22.25 -27.49 22.25
N ARG A 283 -22.76 -27.17 23.45
CA ARG A 283 -22.32 -25.99 24.20
C ARG A 283 -20.84 -26.06 24.58
N SER A 284 -20.33 -27.22 24.98
CA SER A 284 -18.90 -27.37 25.29
C SER A 284 -18.05 -27.25 24.03
N PHE A 285 -18.51 -27.78 22.90
CA PHE A 285 -17.84 -27.63 21.61
C PHE A 285 -17.80 -26.17 21.15
N THR A 286 -18.92 -25.44 21.23
CA THR A 286 -18.97 -24.02 20.84
C THR A 286 -18.17 -23.14 21.80
N ALA A 287 -18.16 -23.43 23.11
CA ALA A 287 -17.30 -22.74 24.06
C ALA A 287 -15.81 -22.90 23.72
N ASN A 288 -15.38 -24.11 23.35
CA ASN A 288 -14.00 -24.37 22.89
C ASN A 288 -13.68 -23.66 21.58
N LEU A 289 -14.65 -23.56 20.68
CA LEU A 289 -14.51 -22.80 19.43
C LEU A 289 -14.30 -21.30 19.72
N VAL A 290 -15.14 -20.70 20.56
CA VAL A 290 -15.01 -19.29 20.98
C VAL A 290 -13.66 -19.04 21.66
N ALA A 291 -13.24 -19.92 22.57
CA ALA A 291 -11.93 -19.81 23.20
C ALA A 291 -10.77 -19.84 22.18
N SER A 292 -10.90 -20.64 21.14
CA SER A 292 -9.92 -20.70 20.05
C SER A 292 -9.91 -19.41 19.22
N ILE A 293 -11.08 -18.81 18.98
CA ILE A 293 -11.22 -17.53 18.28
C ILE A 293 -10.55 -16.41 19.11
N CYS A 294 -10.89 -16.30 20.40
CA CYS A 294 -10.33 -15.27 21.27
C CYS A 294 -8.81 -15.39 21.43
N LYS A 295 -8.24 -16.61 21.46
CA LYS A 295 -6.78 -16.80 21.50
C LYS A 295 -6.08 -16.35 20.22
N ARG A 296 -6.70 -16.60 19.07
CA ARG A 296 -6.09 -16.35 17.75
C ARG A 296 -6.24 -14.91 17.30
N TRP A 297 -7.38 -14.28 17.59
CA TRP A 297 -7.72 -12.92 17.13
C TRP A 297 -7.96 -11.92 18.27
N GLY A 298 -7.65 -12.25 19.53
CA GLY A 298 -7.86 -11.33 20.66
C GLY A 298 -6.97 -10.08 20.64
N SER A 299 -5.80 -10.13 20.01
CA SER A 299 -4.89 -8.98 19.92
C SER A 299 -5.36 -7.88 18.95
N PRO A 300 -5.85 -8.18 17.73
CA PRO A 300 -6.34 -7.16 16.79
C PRO A 300 -7.73 -6.58 17.12
N PHE A 301 -8.59 -7.30 17.85
CA PHE A 301 -9.99 -6.90 18.09
C PHE A 301 -10.28 -6.35 19.49
N CYS A 302 -9.33 -5.68 20.13
CA CYS A 302 -9.66 -4.92 21.34
C CYS A 302 -10.50 -3.69 20.96
N PHE A 303 -11.81 -3.87 20.77
CA PHE A 303 -12.76 -2.78 20.63
C PHE A 303 -12.81 -2.03 21.97
N ILE A 304 -12.16 -0.86 21.99
CA ILE A 304 -12.44 0.23 22.93
C ILE A 304 -13.51 1.10 22.29
#